data_AF-A0A2P1C8T4-F1
#
_entry.id   AF-A0A2P1C8T4-F1
#
_cell.length_a   1.000
_cell.length_b   1.000
_cell.length_c   1.000
_cell.angle_alpha   90.00
_cell.angle_beta   90.00
_cell.angle_gamma   90.00
#
_symmetry.space_group_name_H-M   'P 1'
#
loop_
_entity.id
_entity.type
_entity.pdbx_description
1 polymer ?
#
loop_
_entity_poly.entity_id
_entity_poly.type
_entity_poly.pdbx_seq_one_letter_code
_entity_poly.pdbx_strand_id
1 'polypeptide(L)'
;NCLRYFPTQALNFAFKDTIKAAFKSSPNEGYAIKFTKNIFSGGAAGALSLCFVYSLDYARTRLANDAKAAGKGGGERQFNGLIDVYRKTLKSDGFVGLYRGFVISCVGIIVYRGFYFGLYDSLKPILLKEDAGVALSFALGYTVTVTSGLLSYPIDTIRRRMMMTSGQAVKYKGSLDCTVQIIRN
;
A
#
# COMPACT_ATOMS: atom_id res chain seq x y z
N ASN A 1 -8.68 0.53 -12.55
CA ASN A 1 -7.73 1.63 -12.23
C ASN A 1 -8.48 2.91 -11.89
N CYS A 2 -9.30 3.43 -12.81
CA CYS A 2 -10.02 4.70 -12.65
C CYS A 2 -10.98 4.73 -11.45
N LEU A 3 -11.72 3.64 -11.21
CA LEU A 3 -12.64 3.50 -10.06
C LEU A 3 -11.97 3.65 -8.69
N ARG A 4 -10.65 3.44 -8.59
CA ARG A 4 -9.91 3.62 -7.34
C ARG A 4 -9.52 5.07 -7.11
N TYR A 5 -9.26 5.81 -8.19
CA TYR A 5 -8.72 7.16 -8.12
C TYR A 5 -9.72 8.12 -7.48
N PHE A 6 -10.98 8.09 -7.92
CA PHE A 6 -12.05 8.93 -7.38
C PHE A 6 -12.24 8.81 -5.86
N PRO A 7 -12.49 7.62 -5.27
CA PRO A 7 -12.66 7.50 -3.83
C PRO A 7 -11.37 7.84 -3.07
N THR A 8 -10.20 7.50 -3.61
CA THR A 8 -8.93 7.88 -2.98
C THR A 8 -8.77 9.40 -2.92
N GLN A 9 -9.12 10.11 -3.99
CA GLN A 9 -9.05 11.58 -4.00
C GLN A 9 -10.11 12.23 -3.13
N ALA A 10 -11.34 11.69 -3.11
CA ALA A 10 -12.39 12.18 -2.21
C ALA A 10 -11.96 12.05 -0.73
N LEU A 11 -11.36 10.90 -0.35
CA LEU A 11 -10.86 10.68 1.00
C LEU A 11 -9.64 11.56 1.31
N ASN A 12 -8.74 11.75 0.35
CA ASN A 12 -7.65 12.72 0.51
C ASN A 12 -8.19 14.13 0.74
N PHE A 13 -9.18 14.58 -0.03
CA PHE A 13 -9.78 15.89 0.14
C PHE A 13 -10.47 16.02 1.51
N ALA A 14 -11.21 15.00 1.93
CA ALA A 14 -11.95 15.02 3.19
C ALA A 14 -11.05 14.94 4.44
N PHE A 15 -9.96 14.18 4.39
CA PHE A 15 -9.21 13.83 5.60
C PHE A 15 -7.78 14.38 5.66
N LYS A 16 -7.19 14.81 4.55
CA LYS A 16 -5.79 15.25 4.53
C LYS A 16 -5.56 16.45 5.43
N ASP A 17 -6.46 17.43 5.43
CA ASP A 17 -6.29 18.64 6.24
C ASP A 17 -6.56 18.38 7.72
N THR A 18 -7.57 17.55 8.03
CA THR A 18 -7.85 17.10 9.41
C THR A 18 -6.69 16.30 10.00
N ILE A 19 -6.08 15.41 9.21
CA ILE A 19 -4.94 14.60 9.66
C ILE A 19 -3.68 15.45 9.74
N LYS A 20 -3.46 16.39 8.82
CA LYS A 20 -2.35 17.36 8.95
C LYS A 20 -2.51 18.26 10.17
N ALA A 21 -3.73 18.68 10.49
CA ALA A 21 -4.02 19.48 11.68
C ALA A 21 -3.77 18.67 12.96
N ALA A 22 -4.19 17.40 13.00
CA ALA A 22 -3.97 16.51 14.14
C ALA A 22 -2.48 16.19 14.40
N PHE A 23 -1.66 16.17 13.35
CA PHE A 23 -0.22 15.88 13.43
C PHE A 23 0.67 17.11 13.19
N LYS A 24 0.13 18.32 13.38
CA LYS A 24 0.85 19.57 13.13
C LYS A 24 2.14 19.60 13.95
N SER A 25 3.27 19.74 13.26
CA SER A 25 4.58 19.83 13.90
C SER A 25 4.93 21.29 14.16
N SER A 26 5.42 21.59 15.35
CA SER A 26 5.82 22.96 15.70
C SER A 26 7.21 23.27 15.13
N PRO A 27 7.50 24.53 14.73
CA PRO A 27 8.79 24.90 14.13
C PRO A 27 9.99 24.55 15.02
N ASN A 28 9.81 24.56 16.34
CA ASN A 28 10.85 24.35 17.34
C ASN A 28 11.10 22.87 17.73
N GLU A 29 10.43 21.90 17.08
CA GLU A 29 10.62 20.49 17.39
C GLU A 29 11.85 19.89 16.68
N GLY A 30 12.52 18.96 17.37
CA GLY A 30 13.66 18.22 16.82
C GLY A 30 13.29 17.41 15.57
N TYR A 31 14.27 17.21 14.68
CA TYR A 31 14.09 16.52 13.39
C TYR A 31 13.40 15.15 13.53
N ALA A 32 13.81 14.35 14.52
CA ALA A 32 13.23 13.02 14.77
C ALA A 32 11.72 13.06 15.09
N ILE A 33 11.26 14.09 15.81
CA ILE A 33 9.85 14.26 16.16
C ILE A 33 9.05 14.64 14.91
N LYS A 34 9.57 15.59 14.11
CA LYS A 34 8.95 16.00 12.83
C LYS A 34 8.84 14.83 11.84
N PHE A 35 9.91 14.06 11.71
CA PHE A 35 9.96 12.87 10.87
C PHE A 35 8.93 11.83 11.30
N THR A 36 8.91 11.51 12.59
CA THR A 36 7.97 10.55 13.18
C THR A 36 6.51 11.01 12.99
N LYS A 37 6.20 12.28 13.28
CA LYS A 37 4.86 12.85 13.06
C LYS A 37 4.44 12.78 11.59
N ASN A 38 5.34 13.09 10.66
CA ASN A 38 5.04 13.00 9.21
C ASN A 38 4.74 11.56 8.76
N ILE A 39 5.50 10.58 9.27
CA ILE A 39 5.26 9.17 8.96
C ILE A 39 3.94 8.70 9.54
N PHE A 40 3.66 8.97 10.82
CA PHE A 40 2.42 8.55 11.47
C PHE A 40 1.19 9.27 10.89
N SER A 41 1.30 10.56 10.58
CA SER A 41 0.27 11.32 9.86
C SER A 41 -0.03 10.67 8.50
N GLY A 42 1.01 10.39 7.72
CA GLY A 42 0.88 9.73 6.43
C GLY A 42 0.38 8.29 6.52
N GLY A 43 0.73 7.57 7.60
CA GLY A 43 0.28 6.22 7.90
C GLY A 43 -1.20 6.19 8.28
N ALA A 44 -1.65 7.10 9.15
CA ALA A 44 -3.04 7.25 9.56
C ALA A 44 -3.94 7.65 8.38
N ALA A 45 -3.52 8.61 7.55
CA ALA A 45 -4.22 8.98 6.32
C ALA A 45 -4.30 7.82 5.32
N GLY A 46 -3.20 7.07 5.22
CA GLY A 46 -3.15 5.85 4.40
C GLY A 46 -4.12 4.80 4.90
N ALA A 47 -4.06 4.45 6.18
CA ALA A 47 -4.93 3.45 6.82
C ALA A 47 -6.42 3.81 6.66
N LEU A 48 -6.79 5.06 6.94
CA LEU A 48 -8.16 5.54 6.78
C LEU A 48 -8.63 5.45 5.32
N SER A 49 -7.76 5.80 4.38
CA SER A 49 -8.06 5.66 2.95
C SER A 49 -8.23 4.18 2.55
N LEU A 50 -7.38 3.30 3.08
CA LEU A 50 -7.48 1.86 2.88
C LEU A 50 -8.77 1.31 3.49
N CYS A 51 -9.30 1.85 4.60
CA CYS A 51 -10.57 1.36 5.16
C CYS A 51 -11.72 1.35 4.15
N PHE A 52 -11.72 2.22 3.15
CA PHE A 52 -12.73 2.26 2.10
C PHE A 52 -12.26 1.61 0.80
N VAL A 53 -11.00 1.85 0.43
CA VAL A 53 -10.47 1.49 -0.89
C VAL A 53 -9.88 0.08 -0.93
N TYR A 54 -9.56 -0.52 0.22
CA TYR A 54 -8.87 -1.81 0.29
C TYR A 54 -9.66 -2.95 -0.34
N SER A 55 -10.98 -2.96 -0.18
CA SER A 55 -11.83 -3.99 -0.79
C SER A 55 -11.76 -3.97 -2.33
N LEU A 56 -11.63 -2.79 -2.93
CA LEU A 56 -11.47 -2.61 -4.38
C LEU A 56 -10.09 -3.08 -4.84
N ASP A 57 -9.04 -2.79 -4.06
CA ASP A 57 -7.69 -3.30 -4.31
C ASP A 57 -7.64 -4.83 -4.24
N TYR A 58 -8.32 -5.43 -3.25
CA TYR A 58 -8.48 -6.87 -3.14
C TYR A 58 -9.19 -7.46 -4.37
N ALA A 59 -10.36 -6.94 -4.74
CA ALA A 59 -11.15 -7.46 -5.85
C ALA A 59 -10.37 -7.40 -7.18
N ARG A 60 -9.66 -6.29 -7.39
CA ARG A 60 -8.80 -6.10 -8.55
C ARG A 60 -7.60 -7.06 -8.57
N THR A 61 -6.96 -7.29 -7.43
CA THR A 61 -5.82 -8.22 -7.34
C THR A 61 -6.25 -9.65 -7.66
N ARG A 62 -7.42 -10.08 -7.18
CA ARG A 62 -8.01 -11.38 -7.52
C ARG A 62 -8.31 -11.51 -9.00
N LEU A 63 -8.98 -10.53 -9.60
CA LEU A 63 -9.27 -10.53 -11.04
C LEU A 63 -8.02 -10.53 -11.90
N ALA A 64 -7.01 -9.74 -11.55
CA ALA A 64 -5.77 -9.68 -12.32
C ALA A 64 -5.01 -11.01 -12.28
N ASN A 65 -5.02 -11.71 -11.15
CA ASN A 65 -4.40 -13.02 -11.04
C ASN A 65 -5.22 -14.11 -11.75
N ASP A 66 -6.56 -14.06 -11.66
CA ASP A 66 -7.45 -14.97 -12.38
C ASP A 66 -7.31 -14.84 -13.90
N ALA A 67 -7.27 -13.60 -14.42
CA ALA A 67 -7.04 -13.34 -15.84
C ALA A 67 -5.68 -13.87 -16.32
N LYS A 68 -4.63 -13.77 -15.49
CA LYS A 68 -3.31 -14.33 -15.80
C LYS A 68 -3.29 -15.86 -15.77
N ALA A 69 -4.07 -16.49 -14.90
CA ALA A 69 -4.18 -17.95 -14.82
C ALA A 69 -4.95 -18.51 -16.03
N ALA A 70 -6.07 -17.89 -16.39
CA ALA A 70 -6.88 -18.26 -17.56
C ALA A 70 -6.10 -18.13 -18.88
N GLY A 71 -5.26 -17.09 -19.02
CA GLY A 71 -4.46 -16.87 -20.22
C GLY A 71 -3.29 -17.84 -20.43
N LYS A 72 -2.91 -18.62 -19.42
CA LYS A 72 -1.81 -19.61 -19.50
C LYS A 72 -2.28 -21.05 -19.80
N GLY A 73 -3.52 -21.21 -20.28
CA GLY A 73 -4.04 -22.51 -20.75
C GLY A 73 -4.55 -23.46 -19.65
N GLY A 74 -4.84 -22.94 -18.44
CA GLY A 74 -5.04 -23.78 -17.24
C GLY A 74 -6.44 -23.87 -16.62
N GLY A 75 -7.50 -23.23 -17.16
CA GLY A 75 -8.86 -23.44 -16.63
C GLY A 75 -9.83 -22.27 -16.80
N GLU A 76 -11.11 -22.54 -16.53
CA GLU A 76 -12.19 -21.54 -16.51
C GLU A 76 -11.90 -20.39 -15.55
N ARG A 77 -12.35 -19.18 -15.90
CA ARG A 77 -12.22 -18.00 -15.03
C ARG A 77 -12.89 -18.25 -13.68
N GLN A 78 -12.15 -18.07 -12.60
CA GLN A 78 -12.68 -18.16 -11.23
C GLN A 78 -13.71 -17.05 -10.97
N PHE A 79 -13.58 -15.89 -11.64
CA PHE A 79 -14.47 -14.74 -11.45
C PHE A 79 -14.93 -14.13 -12.78
N ASN A 80 -16.25 -13.89 -12.87
CA ASN A 80 -16.86 -13.27 -14.05
C ASN A 80 -16.78 -11.73 -14.06
N GLY A 81 -16.34 -11.13 -12.95
CA GLY A 81 -16.19 -9.68 -12.82
C GLY A 81 -16.00 -9.23 -11.38
N LEU A 82 -15.92 -7.92 -11.16
CA LEU A 82 -15.67 -7.33 -9.84
C LEU A 82 -16.76 -7.73 -8.83
N ILE A 83 -18.03 -7.61 -9.22
CA ILE A 83 -19.19 -7.96 -8.38
C ILE A 83 -19.15 -9.44 -7.98
N ASP A 84 -18.75 -10.31 -8.91
CA ASP A 84 -18.63 -11.75 -8.65
C ASP A 84 -17.54 -12.07 -7.62
N VAL A 85 -16.42 -11.33 -7.64
CA VAL A 85 -15.39 -11.46 -6.59
C VAL A 85 -15.95 -11.11 -5.21
N TYR A 86 -16.70 -10.01 -5.10
CA TYR A 86 -17.32 -9.61 -3.84
C TYR A 86 -18.32 -10.67 -3.37
N ARG A 87 -19.23 -11.11 -4.24
CA ARG A 87 -20.26 -12.10 -3.90
C ARG A 87 -19.65 -13.42 -3.43
N LYS A 88 -18.68 -13.96 -4.19
CA LYS A 88 -18.01 -15.23 -3.86
C LYS A 88 -17.17 -15.12 -2.58
N THR A 89 -16.44 -14.01 -2.40
CA THR A 89 -15.60 -13.81 -1.20
C THR A 89 -16.45 -13.60 0.06
N LEU A 90 -17.53 -12.81 -0.03
CA LEU A 90 -18.44 -12.62 1.10
C LEU A 90 -19.15 -13.92 1.50
N LYS A 91 -19.49 -14.77 0.53
CA LYS A 91 -20.11 -16.08 0.80
C LYS A 91 -19.13 -17.06 1.46
N SER A 92 -17.85 -17.03 1.12
CA SER A 92 -16.85 -17.98 1.66
C SER A 92 -16.21 -17.51 2.96
N ASP A 93 -15.69 -16.28 2.99
CA ASP A 93 -14.84 -15.77 4.06
C ASP A 93 -15.41 -14.51 4.75
N GLY A 94 -16.59 -14.06 4.30
CA GLY A 94 -17.24 -12.86 4.84
C GLY A 94 -16.43 -11.59 4.63
N PHE A 95 -16.69 -10.59 5.48
CA PHE A 95 -16.03 -9.29 5.40
C PHE A 95 -14.52 -9.37 5.70
N VAL A 96 -14.12 -10.29 6.59
CA VAL A 96 -12.71 -10.52 6.94
C VAL A 96 -11.89 -10.97 5.72
N GLY A 97 -12.50 -11.74 4.81
CA GLY A 97 -11.87 -12.17 3.56
C GLY A 97 -11.49 -11.02 2.63
N LEU A 98 -12.32 -9.96 2.57
CA LEU A 98 -12.06 -8.76 1.75
C LEU A 98 -10.94 -7.88 2.31
N TYR A 99 -10.74 -7.90 3.63
CA TYR A 99 -9.73 -7.09 4.34
C TYR A 99 -8.49 -7.89 4.76
N ARG A 100 -8.34 -9.13 4.28
CA ARG A 100 -7.16 -9.94 4.59
C ARG A 100 -5.89 -9.27 4.05
N GLY A 101 -4.92 -9.04 4.94
CA GLY A 101 -3.69 -8.30 4.66
C GLY A 101 -3.74 -6.80 4.96
N PHE A 102 -4.84 -6.28 5.52
CA PHE A 102 -4.99 -4.85 5.84
C PHE A 102 -3.89 -4.34 6.79
N VAL A 103 -3.60 -5.06 7.88
CA VAL A 103 -2.60 -4.64 8.88
C VAL A 103 -1.20 -4.52 8.26
N ILE A 104 -0.76 -5.54 7.51
CA ILE A 104 0.56 -5.51 6.84
C ILE A 104 0.62 -4.41 5.77
N SER A 105 -0.52 -4.03 5.19
CA SER A 105 -0.61 -2.91 4.26
C SER A 105 -0.38 -1.57 4.93
N CYS A 106 -0.95 -1.35 6.12
CA CYS A 106 -0.71 -0.15 6.92
C CYS A 106 0.78 -0.04 7.30
N VAL A 107 1.40 -1.15 7.73
CA VAL A 107 2.84 -1.21 8.00
C VAL A 107 3.64 -0.89 6.74
N GLY A 108 3.26 -1.43 5.59
CA GLY A 108 3.92 -1.13 4.30
C GLY A 108 3.89 0.36 3.94
N ILE A 109 2.78 1.07 4.20
CA ILE A 109 2.68 2.51 3.96
C ILE A 109 3.64 3.28 4.86
N ILE A 110 3.72 2.92 6.14
CA ILE A 110 4.62 3.54 7.13
C ILE A 110 6.07 3.33 6.71
N VAL A 111 6.45 2.11 6.36
CA VAL A 111 7.81 1.75 5.93
C VAL A 111 8.19 2.46 4.63
N TYR A 112 7.30 2.44 3.63
CA TYR A 112 7.51 3.15 2.37
C TYR A 112 7.70 4.65 2.59
N ARG A 113 6.85 5.28 3.42
CA ARG A 113 6.99 6.72 3.73
C ARG A 113 8.25 7.02 4.51
N GLY A 114 8.65 6.16 5.44
CA GLY A 114 9.89 6.31 6.20
C GLY A 114 11.11 6.32 5.28
N PHE A 115 11.22 5.34 4.39
CA PHE A 115 12.30 5.32 3.39
C PHE A 115 12.22 6.50 2.43
N TYR A 116 11.02 6.84 1.95
CA TYR A 116 10.85 7.96 1.02
C TYR A 116 11.34 9.28 1.64
N PHE A 117 10.84 9.66 2.82
CA PHE A 117 11.25 10.89 3.47
C PHE A 117 12.72 10.84 3.92
N GLY A 118 13.19 9.71 4.45
CA GLY A 118 14.58 9.58 4.90
C GLY A 118 15.59 9.71 3.76
N LEU A 119 15.34 9.02 2.64
CA LEU A 119 16.18 9.13 1.44
C LEU A 119 16.06 10.51 0.80
N TYR A 120 14.86 11.08 0.72
CA TYR A 120 14.66 12.41 0.14
C TYR A 120 15.38 13.49 0.96
N ASP A 121 15.23 13.49 2.28
CA ASP A 121 15.89 14.46 3.17
C ASP A 121 17.41 14.31 3.19
N SER A 122 17.93 13.08 3.02
CA SER A 122 19.37 12.82 2.97
C SER A 122 19.99 13.24 1.63
N LEU A 123 19.31 12.95 0.52
CA LEU A 123 19.85 13.13 -0.82
C LEU A 123 19.59 14.52 -1.40
N LYS A 124 18.48 15.17 -1.01
CA LYS A 124 18.14 16.53 -1.45
C LYS A 124 19.25 17.56 -1.19
N PRO A 125 19.82 17.71 0.02
CA PRO A 125 20.85 18.72 0.27
C PRO A 125 22.18 18.42 -0.44
N ILE A 126 22.44 17.15 -0.80
CA ILE A 126 23.66 16.73 -1.49
C ILE A 126 23.53 17.02 -3.00
N LEU A 127 22.38 16.69 -3.58
CA LEU A 127 22.18 16.69 -5.03
C LEU A 127 21.48 17.96 -5.56
N LEU A 128 20.59 18.59 -4.78
CA LEU A 128 19.85 19.78 -5.17
C LEU A 128 20.40 21.00 -4.42
N LYS A 129 21.41 21.65 -5.01
CA LYS A 129 21.84 23.01 -4.62
C LYS A 129 20.93 24.05 -5.26
N GLU A 130 21.05 25.32 -4.87
CA GLU A 130 20.09 26.42 -5.11
C GLU A 130 19.63 26.61 -6.58
N ASP A 131 20.36 26.07 -7.56
CA ASP A 131 20.07 26.19 -9.00
C ASP A 131 19.76 24.84 -9.68
N ALA A 132 19.18 23.90 -8.93
CA ALA A 132 18.89 22.58 -9.46
C ALA A 132 17.74 22.59 -10.49
N GLY A 133 18.07 22.34 -11.75
CA GLY A 133 17.09 22.22 -12.82
C GLY A 133 16.01 21.16 -12.56
N VAL A 134 14.83 21.35 -13.18
CA VAL A 134 13.66 20.48 -13.05
C VAL A 134 13.99 19.00 -13.30
N ALA A 135 14.90 18.72 -14.25
CA ALA A 135 15.35 17.38 -14.57
C ALA A 135 16.05 16.68 -13.40
N LEU A 136 16.88 17.39 -12.64
CA LEU A 136 17.61 16.83 -11.49
C LEU A 136 16.67 16.59 -10.30
N SER A 137 15.72 17.50 -10.07
CA SER A 137 14.66 17.32 -9.07
C SER A 137 13.77 16.11 -9.40
N PHE A 138 13.45 15.92 -10.69
CA PHE A 138 12.72 14.75 -11.17
C PHE A 138 13.54 13.47 -10.99
N ALA A 139 14.81 13.46 -11.39
CA ALA A 139 15.69 12.30 -11.25
C ALA A 139 15.86 11.89 -9.79
N LEU A 140 16.01 12.86 -8.88
CA LEU A 140 16.03 12.59 -7.43
C LEU A 140 14.72 11.96 -6.97
N GLY A 141 13.58 12.59 -7.28
CA GLY A 141 12.26 12.08 -6.89
C GLY A 141 12.00 10.67 -7.43
N TYR A 142 12.39 10.41 -8.68
CA TYR A 142 12.27 9.11 -9.31
C TYR A 142 13.15 8.06 -8.60
N THR A 143 14.43 8.36 -8.37
CA THR A 143 15.37 7.45 -7.71
C THR A 143 14.91 7.12 -6.29
N VAL A 144 14.51 8.13 -5.52
CA VAL A 144 13.97 7.93 -4.16
C VAL A 144 12.72 7.06 -4.19
N THR A 145 11.81 7.28 -5.15
CA THR A 145 10.57 6.50 -5.29
C THR A 145 10.87 5.04 -5.62
N VAL A 146 11.77 4.79 -6.58
CA VAL A 146 12.16 3.43 -6.99
C VAL A 146 12.83 2.70 -5.84
N THR A 147 13.83 3.31 -5.19
CA THR A 147 14.55 2.69 -4.07
C THR A 147 13.63 2.43 -2.87
N SER A 148 12.77 3.39 -2.50
CA SER A 148 11.80 3.19 -1.41
C SER A 148 10.79 2.09 -1.76
N GLY A 149 10.36 2.03 -3.02
CA GLY A 149 9.50 0.97 -3.54
C GLY A 149 10.15 -0.40 -3.40
N LEU A 150 11.40 -0.54 -3.82
CA LEU A 150 12.17 -1.80 -3.71
C LEU A 150 12.35 -2.24 -2.26
N LEU A 151 12.70 -1.31 -1.36
CA LEU A 151 12.87 -1.61 0.06
C LEU A 151 11.56 -2.06 0.73
N SER A 152 10.43 -1.48 0.32
CA SER A 152 9.09 -1.87 0.81
C SER A 152 8.48 -3.09 0.10
N TYR A 153 9.11 -3.57 -0.98
CA TYR A 153 8.56 -4.63 -1.84
C TYR A 153 8.31 -5.97 -1.15
N PRO A 154 9.15 -6.43 -0.19
CA PRO A 154 8.86 -7.65 0.57
C PRO A 154 7.51 -7.57 1.31
N ILE A 155 7.18 -6.39 1.84
CA ILE A 155 5.91 -6.15 2.56
C ILE A 155 4.73 -6.19 1.58
N ASP A 156 4.87 -5.60 0.38
CA ASP A 156 3.84 -5.69 -0.67
C ASP A 156 3.63 -7.14 -1.13
N THR A 157 4.71 -7.92 -1.19
CA THR A 157 4.65 -9.35 -1.54
C THR A 157 3.83 -10.13 -0.52
N ILE A 158 4.11 -9.96 0.78
CA ILE A 158 3.36 -10.59 1.87
C ILE A 158 1.88 -10.17 1.81
N ARG A 159 1.60 -8.87 1.64
CA ARG A 159 0.24 -8.35 1.46
C ARG A 159 -0.52 -9.08 0.36
N ARG A 160 0.07 -9.17 -0.84
CA ARG A 160 -0.58 -9.81 -1.99
C ARG A 160 -0.76 -11.31 -1.79
N ARG A 161 0.24 -12.00 -1.23
CA ARG A 161 0.15 -13.43 -0.88
C ARG A 161 -1.01 -13.68 0.08
N MET A 162 -1.16 -12.85 1.11
CA MET A 162 -2.29 -12.94 2.04
C MET A 162 -3.65 -12.72 1.36
N MET A 163 -3.79 -11.73 0.46
CA MET A 163 -5.03 -11.51 -0.31
C MET A 163 -5.43 -12.73 -1.17
N MET A 164 -4.44 -13.48 -1.67
CA MET A 164 -4.72 -14.65 -2.51
C MET A 164 -5.24 -15.87 -1.74
N THR A 165 -5.09 -15.90 -0.42
CA THR A 165 -5.60 -17.01 0.41
C THR A 165 -7.10 -16.93 0.72
N SER A 166 -7.75 -15.80 0.44
CA SER A 166 -9.19 -15.68 0.68
C SER A 166 -9.99 -16.63 -0.24
N GLY A 167 -10.92 -17.39 0.30
CA GLY A 167 -11.67 -18.44 -0.41
C GLY A 167 -10.86 -19.70 -0.75
N GLN A 168 -9.65 -19.88 -0.20
CA GLN A 168 -8.88 -21.12 -0.27
C GLN A 168 -9.04 -21.94 1.02
N ALA A 169 -8.86 -23.26 0.94
CA ALA A 169 -8.91 -24.14 2.11
C ALA A 169 -7.75 -23.88 3.08
N VAL A 170 -6.56 -23.59 2.54
CA VAL A 170 -5.36 -23.25 3.33
C VAL A 170 -5.14 -21.74 3.33
N LYS A 171 -5.02 -21.17 4.53
CA LYS A 171 -4.91 -19.74 4.77
C LYS A 171 -3.71 -19.46 5.67
N TYR A 172 -2.99 -18.37 5.40
CA TYR A 172 -2.00 -17.87 6.35
C TYR A 172 -2.71 -17.38 7.61
N LYS A 173 -2.20 -17.75 8.78
CA LYS A 173 -2.76 -17.35 10.09
C LYS A 173 -2.53 -15.86 10.37
N GLY A 174 -1.52 -15.27 9.74
CA GLY A 174 -1.18 -13.86 9.87
C GLY A 174 -0.05 -13.45 8.93
N SER A 175 0.36 -12.18 9.00
CA SER A 175 1.46 -11.65 8.19
C SER A 175 2.80 -12.30 8.55
N LEU A 176 3.08 -12.51 9.84
CA LEU A 176 4.30 -13.16 10.31
C LEU A 176 4.38 -14.63 9.87
N ASP A 177 3.26 -15.35 9.96
CA ASP A 177 3.15 -16.74 9.47
C ASP A 177 3.39 -16.81 7.96
N CYS A 178 2.81 -15.87 7.20
CA CYS A 178 3.07 -15.75 5.76
C CYS A 178 4.56 -15.49 5.48
N THR A 179 5.21 -14.58 6.21
CA THR A 179 6.65 -14.30 6.06
C THR A 179 7.49 -15.54 6.32
N VAL A 180 7.25 -16.25 7.43
CA VAL A 180 8.03 -17.43 7.81
C VAL A 180 7.86 -18.54 6.77
N GLN A 181 6.64 -18.77 6.28
CA GLN A 181 6.39 -19.77 5.24
C GLN A 181 7.00 -19.40 3.88
N ILE A 182 7.09 -18.11 3.54
CA ILE A 182 7.77 -17.67 2.31
C ILE A 182 9.29 -17.84 2.41
N ILE A 183 9.88 -17.63 3.59
CA ILE A 183 11.34 -17.76 3.78
C ILE A 183 11.77 -19.24 3.87
N ARG A 184 10.90 -20.11 4.40
CA ARG A 184 11.20 -21.54 4.56
C ARG A 184 11.02 -22.37 3.29
N ASN A 185 10.23 -21.89 2.32
CA ASN A 185 9.98 -22.55 1.04
C ASN A 185 10.87 -21.96 -0.06
#